data_AF-A0A6J4HRR9-F1
#
_entry.id   AF-A0A6J4HRR9-F1
#
_cell.length_a   1.000
_cell.length_b   1.000
_cell.length_c   1.000
_cell.angle_alpha   90.00
_cell.angle_beta   90.00
_cell.angle_gamma   90.00
#
_symmetry.space_group_name_H-M   'P 1'
#
loop_
_entity.id
_entity.type
_entity.pdbx_description
1 polymer ?
#
loop_
_entity_poly.entity_id
_entity_poly.type
_entity_poly.pdbx_seq_one_letter_code
_entity_poly.pdbx_strand_id
1 'polypeptide(L)'
;MELGRRTSSFFDDVDRSFVVAQLEGRMDAPVDLTLALRRSSPLALQPAPGAEEASRAEQLGRELASLEPHIRLTVSEEDAGDVPVFTVAGRVRFVGVPRVNLFRSLLEAIRRASTGDHGLPDGWAQALAGLPRPVHALVFATPT
;
A
#
# COMPACT_ATOMS: atom_id res chain seq x y z
N MET A 1 -4.30 -36.23 -4.86
CA MET A 1 -3.91 -35.45 -6.05
C MET A 1 -4.03 -33.99 -5.65
N GLU A 2 -2.99 -33.44 -5.01
CA GLU A 2 -3.00 -32.04 -4.58
C GLU A 2 -2.74 -31.15 -5.78
N LEU A 3 -3.79 -30.51 -6.29
CA LEU A 3 -3.66 -29.39 -7.20
C LEU A 3 -3.20 -28.19 -6.36
N GLY A 4 -1.88 -28.10 -6.14
CA GLY A 4 -1.25 -26.89 -5.66
C GLY A 4 -1.54 -25.77 -6.64
N ARG A 5 -2.54 -24.93 -6.33
CA ARG A 5 -2.67 -23.61 -6.98
C ARG A 5 -1.36 -22.88 -6.70
N ARG A 6 -0.50 -22.78 -7.71
CA ARG A 6 0.56 -21.76 -7.73
C ARG A 6 -0.15 -20.42 -7.63
N THR A 7 -0.11 -19.79 -6.46
CA THR A 7 -0.47 -18.39 -6.31
C THR A 7 0.55 -17.62 -7.16
N SER A 8 0.15 -17.12 -8.32
CA SER A 8 0.98 -16.23 -9.13
C SER A 8 1.38 -15.04 -8.27
N SER A 9 2.66 -14.68 -8.22
CA SER A 9 3.15 -13.54 -7.44
C SER A 9 2.52 -12.25 -7.96
N PHE A 10 2.27 -11.25 -7.09
CA PHE A 10 1.91 -9.92 -7.61
C PHE A 10 3.03 -9.36 -8.50
N PHE A 11 4.28 -9.70 -8.19
CA PHE A 11 5.44 -9.35 -8.99
C PHE A 11 5.61 -10.18 -10.28
N ASP A 12 4.73 -11.14 -10.58
CA ASP A 12 4.70 -11.71 -11.94
C ASP A 12 4.21 -10.64 -12.95
N ASP A 13 3.39 -9.69 -12.48
CA ASP A 13 2.89 -8.53 -13.25
C ASP A 13 3.76 -7.26 -13.08
N VAL A 14 4.72 -7.27 -12.15
CA VAL A 14 5.57 -6.11 -11.80
C VAL A 14 6.99 -6.57 -11.54
N ASP A 15 7.96 -6.03 -12.29
CA ASP A 15 9.37 -6.40 -12.12
C ASP A 15 9.85 -6.26 -10.66
N ARG A 16 10.09 -7.41 -10.02
CA ARG A 16 10.57 -7.51 -8.63
C ARG A 16 11.89 -6.75 -8.44
N SER A 17 12.76 -6.77 -9.45
CA SER A 17 14.05 -6.07 -9.40
C SER A 17 13.87 -4.56 -9.35
N PHE A 18 12.82 -4.02 -9.98
CA PHE A 18 12.47 -2.61 -9.87
C PHE A 18 12.07 -2.24 -8.42
N VAL A 19 11.30 -3.07 -7.74
CA VAL A 19 10.85 -2.81 -6.36
C VAL A 19 12.02 -2.80 -5.40
N VAL A 20 12.90 -3.79 -5.50
CA VAL A 20 14.13 -3.86 -4.71
C VAL A 20 14.97 -2.61 -4.94
N ALA A 21 15.22 -2.21 -6.20
CA ALA A 21 15.99 -1.01 -6.50
C ALA A 21 15.37 0.31 -5.97
N GLN A 22 14.05 0.35 -5.73
CA GLN A 22 13.41 1.53 -5.14
C GLN A 22 13.52 1.60 -3.62
N LEU A 23 13.64 0.46 -2.93
CA LEU A 23 13.59 0.38 -1.47
C LEU A 23 14.96 0.08 -0.83
N GLU A 24 15.76 -0.79 -1.44
CA GLU A 24 17.01 -1.30 -0.86
C GLU A 24 18.02 -0.17 -0.62
N GLY A 25 18.45 -0.03 0.64
CA GLY A 25 19.40 0.99 1.07
C GLY A 25 18.85 2.43 1.03
N ARG A 26 17.54 2.60 0.86
CA ARG A 26 16.87 3.92 0.72
C ARG A 26 15.81 4.17 1.81
N MET A 27 15.83 3.37 2.87
CA MET A 27 14.94 3.47 4.03
C MET A 27 15.79 3.63 5.31
N ASP A 28 15.49 4.66 6.10
CA ASP A 28 16.23 5.03 7.31
C ASP A 28 15.51 4.59 8.59
N ALA A 29 14.18 4.52 8.56
CA ALA A 29 13.34 4.14 9.70
C ALA A 29 12.23 3.15 9.31
N PRO A 30 11.74 2.34 10.26
CA PRO A 30 10.60 1.46 10.02
C PRO A 30 9.33 2.25 9.64
N VAL A 31 8.53 1.69 8.74
CA VAL A 31 7.27 2.27 8.27
C VAL A 31 6.12 1.31 8.50
N ASP A 32 5.10 1.80 9.19
CA ASP A 32 3.86 1.06 9.36
C ASP A 32 3.02 1.14 8.08
N LEU A 33 2.73 -0.03 7.50
CA LEU A 33 1.84 -0.21 6.36
C LEU A 33 0.60 -0.96 6.85
N THR A 34 -0.51 -0.26 6.98
CA THR A 34 -1.79 -0.87 7.36
C THR A 34 -2.60 -1.18 6.11
N LEU A 35 -3.12 -2.40 6.01
CA LEU A 35 -4.00 -2.83 4.94
C LEU A 35 -5.36 -3.20 5.54
N ALA A 36 -6.37 -2.36 5.27
CA ALA A 36 -7.76 -2.64 5.61
C ALA A 36 -8.43 -3.33 4.43
N LEU A 37 -8.95 -4.54 4.61
CA LEU A 37 -9.63 -5.30 3.56
C LEU A 37 -10.65 -6.28 4.16
N ARG A 38 -11.64 -6.67 3.36
CA ARG A 38 -12.61 -7.70 3.72
C ARG A 38 -12.23 -9.01 3.03
N ARG A 39 -11.92 -10.05 3.82
CA ARG A 39 -11.65 -11.38 3.25
C ARG A 39 -12.94 -12.07 2.86
N SER A 40 -12.88 -12.84 1.78
CA SER A 40 -13.96 -13.78 1.47
C SER A 40 -13.87 -14.99 2.38
N SER A 41 -15.00 -15.39 2.96
CA SER A 41 -15.08 -16.62 3.72
C SER A 41 -14.95 -17.83 2.79
N PRO A 42 -14.15 -18.85 3.14
CA PRO A 42 -14.09 -20.10 2.38
C PRO A 42 -15.40 -20.89 2.46
N LEU A 43 -16.30 -20.54 3.37
CA LEU A 43 -17.63 -21.14 3.53
C LEU A 43 -18.72 -20.40 2.73
N ALA A 44 -18.38 -19.28 2.10
CA ALA A 44 -19.32 -18.56 1.26
C ALA A 44 -19.51 -19.31 -0.08
N LEU A 45 -20.77 -19.49 -0.48
CA LEU A 45 -21.12 -20.12 -1.76
C LEU A 45 -20.74 -19.26 -2.97
N GLN A 46 -20.56 -17.96 -2.76
CA GLN A 46 -20.12 -16.99 -3.76
C GLN A 46 -19.05 -16.08 -3.15
N PRO A 47 -18.05 -15.65 -3.95
CA PRO A 47 -17.07 -14.67 -3.49
C PRO A 47 -17.76 -13.35 -3.14
N ALA A 48 -17.29 -12.68 -2.09
CA ALA A 48 -17.78 -11.36 -1.75
C ALA A 48 -17.46 -10.34 -2.87
N PRO A 49 -18.26 -9.28 -3.03
CA PRO A 49 -17.85 -8.14 -3.85
C PRO A 49 -16.45 -7.65 -3.43
N GLY A 50 -15.55 -7.45 -4.40
CA GLY A 50 -14.17 -7.02 -4.15
C GLY A 50 -13.22 -8.10 -3.62
N ALA A 51 -13.64 -9.37 -3.60
CA ALA A 51 -12.81 -10.48 -3.10
C ALA A 51 -11.47 -10.64 -3.82
N GLU A 52 -11.48 -10.46 -5.15
CA GLU A 52 -10.26 -10.57 -5.95
C GLU A 52 -9.31 -9.41 -5.63
N GLU A 53 -9.82 -8.18 -5.57
CA GLU A 53 -9.06 -7.00 -5.18
C GLU A 53 -8.49 -7.13 -3.78
N ALA A 54 -9.27 -7.62 -2.81
CA ALA A 54 -8.82 -7.88 -1.45
C ALA A 54 -7.68 -8.92 -1.44
N SER A 55 -7.84 -10.04 -2.16
CA SER A 55 -6.80 -11.06 -2.28
C SER A 55 -5.52 -10.51 -2.91
N ARG A 56 -5.63 -9.74 -3.99
CA ARG A 56 -4.49 -9.11 -4.67
C ARG A 56 -3.81 -8.08 -3.76
N ALA A 57 -4.59 -7.29 -3.01
CA ALA A 57 -4.05 -6.31 -2.07
C ALA A 57 -3.30 -6.98 -0.91
N GLU A 58 -3.88 -8.04 -0.34
CA GLU A 58 -3.24 -8.80 0.75
C GLU A 58 -1.91 -9.40 0.28
N GLN A 59 -1.92 -9.97 -0.93
CA GLN A 59 -0.71 -10.50 -1.53
C GLN A 59 0.36 -9.42 -1.72
N LEU A 60 0.01 -8.28 -2.34
CA LEU A 60 0.93 -7.17 -2.53
C LEU A 60 1.54 -6.69 -1.21
N GLY A 61 0.71 -6.51 -0.18
CA GLY A 61 1.17 -6.06 1.14
C GLY A 61 2.17 -7.04 1.77
N ARG A 62 1.86 -8.35 1.74
CA ARG A 62 2.74 -9.40 2.27
C ARG A 62 4.05 -9.49 1.49
N GLU A 63 3.96 -9.38 0.17
CA GLU A 63 5.12 -9.42 -0.70
C GLU A 63 6.05 -8.22 -0.45
N LEU A 64 5.53 -6.99 -0.31
CA LEU A 64 6.32 -5.81 0.06
C LEU A 64 7.03 -5.99 1.41
N ALA A 65 6.32 -6.43 2.44
CA ALA A 65 6.89 -6.67 3.76
C ALA A 65 7.94 -7.79 3.77
N SER A 66 7.84 -8.75 2.83
CA SER A 66 8.85 -9.81 2.68
C SER A 66 10.12 -9.33 1.97
N LEU A 67 10.03 -8.28 1.15
CA LEU A 67 11.17 -7.73 0.41
C LEU A 67 12.00 -6.76 1.24
N GLU A 68 11.35 -5.98 2.11
CA GLU A 68 12.00 -4.90 2.83
C GLU A 68 11.68 -4.96 4.33
N PRO A 69 12.65 -5.28 5.20
CA PRO A 69 12.43 -5.47 6.64
C PRO A 69 11.96 -4.22 7.38
N HIS A 70 12.16 -3.01 6.83
CA HIS A 70 11.63 -1.79 7.43
C HIS A 70 10.11 -1.65 7.30
N ILE A 71 9.46 -2.42 6.43
CA ILE A 71 8.00 -2.36 6.23
C ILE A 71 7.30 -3.26 7.26
N ARG A 72 6.54 -2.65 8.17
CA ARG A 72 5.71 -3.35 9.15
C ARG A 72 4.27 -3.44 8.66
N LEU A 73 3.93 -4.58 8.08
CA LEU A 73 2.57 -4.82 7.60
C LEU A 73 1.62 -5.18 8.74
N THR A 74 0.49 -4.49 8.82
CA THR A 74 -0.68 -4.88 9.62
C THR A 74 -1.87 -5.07 8.71
N VAL A 75 -2.47 -6.26 8.68
CA VAL A 75 -3.70 -6.52 7.92
C VAL A 75 -4.88 -6.56 8.88
N SER A 76 -5.88 -5.73 8.65
CA SER A 76 -7.08 -5.62 9.48
C SER A 76 -8.35 -5.70 8.65
N GLU A 77 -9.42 -6.18 9.26
CA GLU A 77 -10.79 -6.05 8.73
C GLU A 77 -11.54 -4.87 9.36
N GLU A 78 -10.92 -4.21 10.34
CA GLU A 78 -11.39 -2.93 10.90
C GLU A 78 -11.33 -1.85 9.81
N ASP A 79 -12.40 -1.05 9.70
CA ASP A 79 -12.61 -0.06 8.64
C ASP A 79 -12.58 -0.63 7.20
N ALA A 80 -12.70 -1.95 7.05
CA ALA A 80 -12.75 -2.58 5.74
C ALA A 80 -14.08 -2.30 5.02
N GLY A 81 -13.98 -1.50 3.95
CA GLY A 81 -15.04 -1.33 2.98
C GLY A 81 -15.03 -2.44 1.92
N ASP A 82 -15.76 -2.21 0.83
CA ASP A 82 -15.81 -3.13 -0.31
C ASP A 82 -14.55 -3.05 -1.20
N VAL A 83 -13.70 -2.05 -0.96
CA VAL A 83 -12.44 -1.82 -1.68
C VAL A 83 -11.30 -1.79 -0.65
N PRO A 84 -10.18 -2.51 -0.88
CA PRO A 84 -9.06 -2.52 0.06
C PRO A 84 -8.40 -1.15 0.16
N VAL A 85 -7.83 -0.83 1.33
CA VAL A 85 -7.16 0.45 1.58
C VAL A 85 -5.78 0.20 2.19
N PHE A 86 -4.74 0.72 1.54
CA PHE A 86 -3.39 0.80 2.09
C PHE A 86 -3.21 2.14 2.80
N THR A 87 -2.73 2.12 4.04
CA THR A 87 -2.40 3.32 4.81
C THR A 87 -0.93 3.30 5.17
N VAL A 88 -0.19 4.30 4.72
CA VAL A 88 1.25 4.46 4.98
C VAL A 88 1.43 5.43 6.13
N ALA A 89 2.11 4.98 7.20
CA ALA A 89 2.42 5.75 8.41
C ALA A 89 1.21 6.48 9.02
N GLY A 90 0.01 5.89 8.91
CA GLY A 90 -1.24 6.47 9.42
C GLY A 90 -1.71 7.74 8.71
N ARG A 91 -1.09 8.15 7.59
CA ARG A 91 -1.31 9.46 6.97
C ARG A 91 -1.79 9.38 5.53
N VAL A 92 -1.07 8.65 4.67
CA VAL A 92 -1.38 8.56 3.24
C VAL A 92 -2.19 7.31 2.96
N ARG A 93 -3.38 7.46 2.36
CA ARG A 93 -4.29 6.36 2.06
C ARG A 93 -4.41 6.14 0.55
N PHE A 94 -4.20 4.90 0.11
CA PHE A 94 -4.46 4.43 -1.25
C PHE A 94 -5.69 3.54 -1.22
N VAL A 95 -6.75 3.95 -1.91
CA VAL A 95 -8.02 3.21 -2.01
C VAL A 95 -8.01 2.39 -3.30
N GLY A 96 -8.13 1.06 -3.16
CA GLY A 96 -7.98 0.10 -4.24
C GLY A 96 -6.59 -0.53 -4.30
N VAL A 97 -6.39 -1.47 -5.23
CA VAL A 97 -5.08 -2.09 -5.49
C VAL A 97 -4.24 -1.13 -6.34
N PRO A 98 -3.12 -0.58 -5.85
CA PRO A 98 -2.29 0.32 -6.63
C PRO A 98 -1.66 -0.43 -7.81
N ARG A 99 -1.87 0.08 -9.03
CA ARG A 99 -1.30 -0.49 -10.26
C ARG A 99 -0.47 0.56 -11.00
N VAL A 100 0.48 0.11 -11.81
CA VAL A 100 1.28 0.97 -12.72
C VAL A 100 1.89 2.17 -11.96
N ASN A 101 1.48 3.39 -12.28
CA ASN A 101 2.01 4.62 -11.68
C ASN A 101 1.60 4.78 -10.21
N LEU A 102 0.42 4.30 -9.81
CA LEU A 102 -0.02 4.37 -8.42
C LEU A 102 0.77 3.41 -7.53
N PHE A 103 1.28 2.31 -8.09
CA PHE A 103 2.21 1.43 -7.37
C PHE A 103 3.54 2.14 -7.10
N ARG A 104 4.07 2.89 -8.08
CA ARG A 104 5.27 3.72 -7.86
C ARG A 104 5.03 4.79 -6.78
N SER A 105 3.84 5.41 -6.77
CA SER A 105 3.47 6.37 -5.72
C SER A 105 3.38 5.72 -4.34
N LEU A 106 2.92 4.47 -4.23
CA LEU A 106 2.93 3.72 -2.97
C LEU A 106 4.36 3.51 -2.47
N LEU A 107 5.27 3.04 -3.34
CA LEU A 107 6.68 2.85 -2.97
C LEU A 107 7.34 4.16 -2.52
N GLU A 108 7.09 5.26 -3.24
CA GLU A 108 7.61 6.57 -2.89
C GLU A 108 7.03 7.07 -1.56
N ALA A 109 5.74 6.84 -1.28
CA ALA A 109 5.13 7.19 -0.01
C ALA A 109 5.77 6.43 1.17
N ILE A 110 6.05 5.13 0.99
CA ILE A 110 6.76 4.31 1.98
C ILE A 110 8.18 4.86 2.21
N ARG A 111 8.92 5.12 1.12
CA ARG A 111 10.28 5.66 1.20
C ARG A 111 10.31 7.00 1.92
N ARG A 112 9.47 7.96 1.53
CA ARG A 112 9.41 9.28 2.18
C ARG A 112 9.00 9.20 3.64
N ALA A 113 8.05 8.32 3.97
CA ALA A 113 7.67 8.08 5.37
C ALA A 113 8.84 7.54 6.20
N SER A 114 9.69 6.69 5.60
CA SER A 114 10.88 6.15 6.24
C SER A 114 11.96 7.20 6.46
N THR A 115 12.26 8.00 5.44
CA THR A 115 13.37 8.97 5.47
C THR A 115 13.01 10.30 6.15
N GLY A 116 11.70 10.58 6.32
CA GLY A 116 11.22 11.90 6.74
C GLY A 116 11.31 13.00 5.67
N ASP A 117 11.99 12.75 4.55
CA ASP A 117 12.05 13.65 3.40
C ASP A 117 10.68 13.79 2.72
N HIS A 118 10.07 14.97 2.88
CA HIS A 118 8.81 15.31 2.23
C HIS A 118 9.01 15.90 0.82
N GLY A 119 10.23 16.23 0.41
CA GLY A 119 10.56 16.82 -0.89
C GLY A 119 9.92 18.19 -1.13
N LEU A 120 9.62 18.93 -0.04
CA LEU A 120 9.07 20.28 -0.14
C LEU A 120 10.23 21.27 0.01
N PRO A 121 10.19 22.42 -0.69
CA PRO A 121 11.16 23.48 -0.47
C PRO A 121 11.12 24.01 0.97
N ASP A 122 12.19 24.70 1.37
CA ASP A 122 12.29 25.32 2.69
C ASP A 122 11.10 26.24 2.98
N GLY A 123 10.65 26.26 4.25
CA GLY A 123 9.53 27.07 4.72
C GLY A 123 8.14 26.50 4.43
N TRP A 124 7.97 25.55 3.50
CA TRP A 124 6.65 24.97 3.19
C TRP A 124 6.07 24.13 4.32
N ALA A 125 6.91 23.33 5.01
CA ALA A 125 6.45 22.54 6.14
C ALA A 125 5.86 23.45 7.25
N GLN A 126 6.48 24.60 7.49
CA GLN A 126 6.02 25.58 8.47
C GLN A 126 4.75 26.31 8.01
N ALA A 127 4.66 26.64 6.71
CA ALA A 127 3.44 27.21 6.13
C ALA A 127 2.24 26.24 6.24
N LEU A 128 2.46 24.95 5.93
CA LEU A 128 1.43 23.91 6.04
C LEU A 128 1.02 23.64 7.50
N ALA A 129 1.98 23.70 8.44
CA ALA A 129 1.68 23.59 9.86
C ALA A 129 0.85 24.77 10.40
N GLY A 130 0.91 25.93 9.74
CA GLY A 130 0.12 27.11 10.07
C GLY A 130 -1.30 27.14 9.52
N LEU A 131 -1.76 26.08 8.84
CA LEU A 131 -3.12 26.03 8.31
C LEU A 131 -4.15 26.10 9.46
N PRO A 132 -5.21 26.92 9.33
CA PRO A 132 -6.14 27.19 10.43
C PRO A 132 -7.05 26.01 10.79
N ARG A 133 -7.03 24.95 9.97
CA ARG A 133 -7.84 23.74 10.14
C ARG A 133 -7.16 22.54 9.47
N PRO A 134 -7.48 21.31 9.90
CA PRO A 134 -7.07 20.11 9.19
C PRO A 134 -7.56 20.12 7.74
N VAL A 135 -6.70 19.68 6.83
CA VAL A 135 -7.01 19.55 5.40
C VAL A 135 -6.95 18.08 5.00
N HIS A 136 -8.02 17.60 4.37
CA HIS A 136 -8.08 16.28 3.76
C HIS A 136 -8.08 16.44 2.24
N ALA A 137 -7.02 15.99 1.58
CA ALA A 137 -6.93 16.00 0.13
C ALA A 137 -7.38 14.64 -0.44
N LEU A 138 -8.28 14.68 -1.42
CA LEU A 138 -8.73 13.51 -2.16
C LEU A 138 -8.26 13.63 -3.60
N VAL A 139 -7.56 12.62 -4.08
CA VAL A 139 -7.05 12.56 -5.46
C VAL A 139 -7.69 11.35 -6.13
N PHE A 140 -8.41 11.59 -7.22
CA PHE A 140 -8.99 10.55 -8.05
C PHE A 140 -8.10 10.36 -9.28
N ALA A 141 -7.52 9.17 -9.42
CA ALA A 141 -6.64 8.83 -10.52
C ALA A 141 -7.14 7.56 -11.21
N THR A 142 -7.14 7.58 -12.54
CA THR A 142 -7.39 6.41 -13.37
C THR A 142 -6.06 5.87 -13.88
N PRO A 143 -5.75 4.58 -13.68
CA PRO A 143 -4.57 3.96 -14.28
C PRO A 143 -4.68 4.06 -15.81
N THR A 144 -3.71 4.71 -16.44
CA THR A 144 -3.54 4.76 -17.90
C THR A 144 -2.63 3.66 -18.38
#